data_AF-A0A820G8W1-F1
#
_entry.id   AF-A0A820G8W1-F1
#
_cell.length_a   1.000
_cell.length_b   1.000
_cell.length_c   1.000
_cell.angle_alpha   90.00
_cell.angle_beta   90.00
_cell.angle_gamma   90.00
#
_symmetry.space_group_name_H-M   'P 1'
#
loop_
_entity.id
_entity.type
_entity.pdbx_description
1 polymer ?
#
loop_
_entity_poly.entity_id
_entity_poly.type
_entity_poly.pdbx_seq_one_letter_code
_entity_poly.pdbx_strand_id
1 'polypeptide(L)' 'GGPAAYGICQAGCATVTVACYAAAGAVFGTITAGVGTAPAILACNAAFGQCSLACIAAGCIPIP' A
#
# COMPACT_ATOMS: atom_id res chain seq x y z
N GLY A 1 -13.37 7.91 12.67
CA GLY A 1 -12.80 6.56 12.79
C GLY A 1 -13.75 5.55 12.18
N GLY A 2 -13.31 4.31 11.99
CA GLY A 2 -14.17 3.22 11.50
C GLY A 2 -13.90 2.74 10.06
N PRO A 3 -14.68 1.76 9.56
CA PRO A 3 -14.40 1.01 8.33
C PRO A 3 -14.30 1.89 7.08
N ALA A 4 -15.12 2.93 7.00
CA ALA A 4 -15.10 3.88 5.89
C ALA A 4 -13.80 4.71 5.87
N ALA A 5 -13.32 5.17 7.03
CA ALA A 5 -12.06 5.90 7.13
C ALA A 5 -10.86 5.02 6.79
N TYR A 6 -10.89 3.75 7.23
CA TYR A 6 -9.88 2.76 6.83
C TYR A 6 -9.89 2.52 5.32
N GLY A 7 -11.06 2.36 4.69
CA GLY A 7 -11.18 2.18 3.25
C GLY A 7 -10.62 3.36 2.44
N ILE A 8 -10.89 4.60 2.86
CA ILE A 8 -10.35 5.80 2.21
C ILE A 8 -8.82 5.85 2.35
N CYS A 9 -8.29 5.55 3.54
CA CYS A 9 -6.85 5.54 3.77
C CYS A 9 -6.16 4.44 2.96
N GLN A 10 -6.74 3.23 2.90
CA GLN A 10 -6.22 2.14 2.09
C GLN A 10 -6.24 2.47 0.59
N ALA A 11 -7.29 3.14 0.10
CA ALA A 11 -7.34 3.62 -1.27
C ALA A 11 -6.19 4.59 -1.57
N GLY A 12 -5.89 5.51 -0.65
CA GLY A 12 -4.71 6.39 -0.74
C GLY A 12 -3.38 5.63 -0.74
N CYS A 13 -3.22 4.62 0.11
CA CYS A 13 -2.04 3.76 0.08
C CYS A 13 -1.90 3.05 -1.27
N ALA A 14 -3.02 2.57 -1.84
CA ALA A 14 -3.01 1.85 -3.12
C ALA A 14 -2.62 2.76 -4.29
N THR A 15 -3.06 4.03 -4.32
CA THR A 15 -2.64 4.97 -5.37
C THR A 15 -1.14 5.23 -5.34
N VAL A 16 -0.55 5.34 -4.15
CA VAL A 16 0.91 5.49 -3.97
C VAL A 16 1.66 4.26 -4.45
N THR A 17 1.17 3.06 -4.14
CA THR A 17 1.79 1.81 -4.60
C THR A 17 1.76 1.68 -6.12
N VAL A 18 0.64 2.04 -6.75
CA VAL A 18 0.52 2.05 -8.22
C VAL A 18 1.53 3.03 -8.83
N ALA A 19 1.70 4.22 -8.25
CA ALA A 19 2.71 5.18 -8.71
C ALA A 19 4.14 4.65 -8.56
N CYS A 20 4.46 4.00 -7.43
CA CYS A 20 5.76 3.37 -7.17
C CYS A 20 6.06 2.26 -8.19
N TYR A 21 5.08 1.40 -8.48
CA TYR A 21 5.17 0.37 -9.52
C TYR A 21 5.38 0.96 -10.90
N ALA A 22 4.64 2.02 -11.25
CA ALA A 22 4.78 2.70 -12.53
C ALA A 22 6.18 3.31 -12.70
N ALA A 23 6.74 3.91 -11.65
CA ALA A 23 8.12 4.40 -11.64
C ALA A 23 9.16 3.26 -11.82
N ALA A 24 8.84 2.06 -11.34
CA ALA A 24 9.64 0.85 -11.54
C ALA A 24 9.37 0.13 -12.88
N GLY A 25 8.48 0.68 -13.74
CA GLY A 25 8.14 0.11 -15.05
C GLY A 25 7.24 -1.13 -14.99
N ALA A 26 6.53 -1.34 -13.88
CA ALA A 26 5.62 -2.46 -13.68
C ALA A 26 4.18 -1.99 -13.46
N VAL A 27 3.22 -2.90 -13.67
CA VAL A 27 1.81 -2.66 -13.35
C VAL A 27 1.49 -3.34 -12.03
N PHE A 28 0.82 -2.63 -11.13
CA PHE A 28 0.43 -3.19 -9.83
C PHE A 28 -0.50 -4.39 -10.01
N GLY A 29 -0.25 -5.48 -9.28
CA GLY A 29 -1.07 -6.70 -9.32
C GLY A 29 -0.74 -7.68 -10.47
N THR A 30 0.16 -7.34 -11.40
CA THR A 30 0.56 -8.25 -12.49
C THR A 30 1.77 -9.12 -12.17
N ILE A 31 2.46 -8.81 -11.08
CA ILE A 31 3.71 -9.48 -10.68
C ILE A 31 3.41 -10.47 -9.55
N THR A 32 3.55 -11.77 -9.84
CA THR A 32 3.52 -12.83 -8.84
C THR A 32 4.86 -12.82 -8.11
N ALA A 33 4.88 -12.43 -6.83
CA ALA A 33 6.11 -12.37 -6.04
C ALA A 33 6.84 -13.72 -6.05
N GLY A 34 8.12 -13.71 -6.45
CA GLY A 34 8.95 -14.91 -6.62
C GLY A 34 10.44 -14.60 -6.82
N VAL A 35 11.24 -15.66 -7.00
CA VAL A 35 12.67 -15.51 -7.29
C VAL A 35 12.84 -14.78 -8.64
N GLY A 36 13.47 -13.61 -8.61
CA GLY A 36 13.62 -12.72 -9.78
C GLY A 36 12.73 -11.48 -9.77
N THR A 37 11.86 -11.31 -8.76
CA THR A 37 11.10 -10.06 -8.60
C THR A 37 12.06 -8.88 -8.38
N ALA A 38 11.89 -7.78 -9.11
CA ALA A 38 12.72 -6.61 -8.93
C ALA A 38 12.64 -6.08 -7.49
N PRO A 39 13.76 -5.72 -6.84
CA PRO A 39 13.78 -5.29 -5.44
C PRO A 39 12.94 -4.02 -5.21
N ALA A 40 12.85 -3.14 -6.21
CA ALA A 40 11.98 -1.96 -6.17
C ALA A 40 10.50 -2.34 -5.98
N ILE A 41 10.03 -3.40 -6.65
CA ILE A 41 8.64 -3.89 -6.56
C ILE A 41 8.35 -4.44 -5.16
N LEU A 42 9.30 -5.18 -4.59
CA LEU A 42 9.18 -5.69 -3.23
C LEU A 42 9.16 -4.54 -2.20
N ALA A 43 9.96 -3.50 -2.42
CA ALA A 43 9.98 -2.29 -1.59
C ALA A 43 8.66 -1.51 -1.68
N CYS A 44 8.09 -1.34 -2.88
CA CYS A 44 6.77 -0.70 -3.06
C CYS A 44 5.68 -1.45 -2.27
N ASN A 45 5.67 -2.78 -2.30
CA ASN A 45 4.72 -3.59 -1.53
C ASN A 45 4.95 -3.52 -0.02
N ALA A 46 6.20 -3.53 0.43
CA ALA A 46 6.52 -3.37 1.84
C ALA A 46 5.99 -2.02 2.36
N ALA A 47 6.19 -0.94 1.59
CA ALA A 47 5.67 0.39 1.91
C ALA A 47 4.13 0.40 1.94
N PHE A 48 3.47 -0.27 0.98
CA PHE A 48 2.01 -0.42 0.97
C PHE A 48 1.48 -1.10 2.24
N GLY A 49 2.15 -2.17 2.67
CA GLY A 49 1.82 -2.89 3.90
C GLY A 49 1.96 -1.98 5.12
N GLN A 50 3.07 -1.25 5.26
CA GLN A 50 3.26 -0.31 6.38
C GLN A 50 2.24 0.83 6.37
N CYS A 51 1.91 1.38 5.20
CA CYS A 51 0.87 2.39 5.03
C CYS A 51 -0.50 1.86 5.51
N SER A 52 -0.83 0.62 5.14
CA SER A 52 -2.08 -0.03 5.56
C SER A 52 -2.13 -0.29 7.07
N LEU A 53 -1.02 -0.67 7.70
CA LEU A 53 -0.94 -0.81 9.16
C LEU A 53 -1.13 0.55 9.86
N ALA A 54 -0.55 1.61 9.32
CA ALA A 54 -0.76 2.97 9.82
C ALA A 54 -2.23 3.41 9.67
N CYS A 55 -2.91 3.03 8.58
CA CYS A 55 -4.33 3.28 8.40
C CYS A 55 -5.19 2.56 9.46
N ILE A 56 -4.83 1.33 9.85
CA ILE A 56 -5.51 0.62 10.95
C ILE A 56 -5.29 1.35 12.26
N ALA A 57 -4.04 1.73 12.56
CA ALA A 57 -3.71 2.48 13.78
C ALA A 57 -4.49 3.80 13.84
N ALA A 58 -4.53 4.57 12.76
CA ALA A 58 -5.29 5.82 12.66
C ALA A 58 -6.81 5.61 12.74
N GLY A 59 -7.32 4.51 12.18
CA GLY A 59 -8.75 4.14 12.23
C GLY A 59 -9.23 3.67 13.61
N CYS A 60 -8.31 3.11 14.41
CA CYS A 60 -8.53 2.66 15.79
C CYS A 60 -8.21 3.72 16.86
N ILE A 61 -7.58 4.84 16.52
CA ILE A 61 -7.41 5.96 17.45
C ILE A 61 -8.76 6.67 17.60
N PRO A 62 -9.30 6.81 18.83
CA PRO A 62 -10.42 7.70 19.07
C PRO A 62 -9.96 9.12 18.71
N ILE A 63 -10.60 9.71 17.71
CA ILE A 63 -10.49 11.14 17.43
C ILE A 63 -11.33 11.83 18.51
N PRO A 64 -10.78 12.78 19.31
CA PRO A 64 -11.56 13.51 20.30
C PRO A 64 -12.71 14.30 19.68
#